data_AF-A0A8S1HXK1-F1
#
_entry.id   AF-A0A8S1HXK1-F1
#
_cell.length_a   1.000
_cell.length_b   1.000
_cell.length_c   1.000
_cell.angle_alpha   90.00
_cell.angle_beta   90.00
_cell.angle_gamma   90.00
#
_symmetry.space_group_name_H-M   'P 1'
#
loop_
_entity.id
_entity.type
_entity.pdbx_description
1 polymer ?
#
loop_
_entity_poly.entity_id
_entity_poly.type
_entity_poly.pdbx_seq_one_letter_code
_entity_poly.pdbx_strand_id
1 'polypeptide(L)'
;MFPGLKATPPGYEIEGSEAAHSGVLPKTEDKVLSEIKSTEGKGSGGIREGQLMTAEERKKMVAMRDTDDLHHIIVPLREERNFQIDDETFLENLYFFHGYLPQTETRAFIRRAGDFLVRKWEDEGNDFTVLSVGVLLKYTRDERDDLDDTYESREPVRIQDYIVSRSKLLLTAPKQGVTKKINLRRPCLKRYFEFRSNQIEKKKTLGSGAFGEVFLGKINAIGIAELKVAVKALLKDAPNSSQLSEKMLEEARIMLSLHHDHVIEIYGWAIDKKPFMILMEMMDGGSLDSFF
;
A
#
# COMPACT_ATOMS: atom_id res chain seq x y z
N MET A 1 -3.50 36.54 -12.45
CA MET A 1 -4.31 35.97 -13.56
C MET A 1 -3.34 35.50 -14.65
N PHE A 2 -3.01 34.21 -14.67
CA PHE A 2 -2.28 33.53 -15.75
C PHE A 2 -3.06 32.25 -16.12
N PRO A 3 -3.04 31.81 -17.39
CA PRO A 3 -4.05 30.92 -17.93
C PRO A 3 -3.62 29.44 -17.94
N GLY A 4 -4.56 28.56 -17.58
CA GLY A 4 -4.78 27.26 -18.23
C GLY A 4 -3.69 26.18 -18.15
N LEU A 5 -3.69 25.38 -17.08
CA LEU A 5 -3.37 23.95 -17.16
C LEU A 5 -4.63 23.14 -16.80
N LYS A 6 -5.49 22.88 -17.79
CA LYS A 6 -6.41 21.73 -17.76
C LYS A 6 -5.72 20.59 -18.49
N ALA A 7 -5.09 19.69 -17.74
CA ALA A 7 -4.70 18.40 -18.27
C ALA A 7 -5.87 17.42 -18.07
N THR A 8 -6.69 17.25 -19.10
CA THR A 8 -7.58 16.09 -19.23
C THR A 8 -6.74 14.88 -19.65
N PRO A 9 -6.87 13.70 -19.01
CA PRO A 9 -6.21 12.50 -19.47
C PRO A 9 -6.80 12.03 -20.82
N PRO A 10 -6.00 11.43 -21.71
CA PRO A 10 -6.48 10.92 -23.00
C PRO A 10 -7.45 9.75 -22.77
N GLY A 11 -8.64 9.88 -23.36
CA GLY A 11 -9.64 8.83 -23.44
C GLY A 11 -9.17 7.70 -24.35
N TYR A 12 -9.36 6.47 -23.90
CA TYR A 12 -9.32 5.31 -24.77
C TYR A 12 -10.77 4.94 -25.11
N GLU A 13 -11.13 5.18 -26.36
CA GLU A 13 -12.33 4.65 -27.00
C GLU A 13 -12.28 3.13 -26.98
N ILE A 14 -13.39 2.51 -26.56
CA ILE A 14 -13.60 1.07 -26.68
C ILE A 14 -14.38 0.88 -27.98
N GLU A 15 -13.67 0.63 -29.07
CA GLU A 15 -14.30 0.09 -30.28
C GLU A 15 -14.71 -1.36 -30.02
N GLY A 16 -15.94 -1.67 -30.39
CA GLY A 16 -16.55 -2.99 -30.22
C GLY A 16 -15.97 -4.04 -31.16
N SER A 17 -16.10 -5.29 -30.76
CA SER A 17 -16.44 -6.35 -31.71
C SER A 17 -17.36 -7.36 -31.03
N GLU A 18 -18.56 -7.46 -31.58
CA GLU A 18 -19.42 -8.64 -31.47
C GLU A 18 -18.73 -9.82 -32.16
N ALA A 19 -18.72 -10.97 -31.51
CA ALA A 19 -18.83 -12.26 -32.18
C ALA A 19 -19.43 -13.26 -31.21
N ALA A 20 -20.71 -13.58 -31.46
CA ALA A 20 -21.41 -14.70 -30.87
C ALA A 20 -20.74 -16.02 -31.28
N HIS A 21 -20.70 -16.99 -30.37
CA HIS A 21 -21.07 -18.37 -30.72
C HIS A 21 -21.52 -19.17 -29.49
N SER A 22 -22.78 -19.58 -29.59
CA SER A 22 -23.48 -20.73 -28.99
C SER A 22 -22.62 -21.89 -28.46
N GLY A 23 -22.95 -22.39 -27.26
CA GLY A 23 -22.38 -23.64 -26.73
C GLY A 23 -23.02 -24.11 -25.42
N VAL A 24 -24.25 -24.64 -25.54
CA VAL A 24 -24.95 -25.65 -24.70
C VAL A 24 -24.26 -26.13 -23.40
N LEU A 25 -24.96 -25.91 -22.27
CA LEU A 25 -24.78 -26.58 -20.96
C LEU A 25 -25.11 -28.08 -21.03
N PRO A 26 -24.49 -28.89 -20.16
CA PRO A 26 -25.30 -29.88 -19.44
C PRO A 26 -25.18 -29.74 -17.91
N LYS A 27 -26.36 -29.78 -17.30
CA LYS A 27 -26.64 -29.99 -15.88
C LYS A 27 -26.24 -31.40 -15.47
N THR A 28 -25.62 -31.56 -14.31
CA THR A 28 -25.75 -32.74 -13.44
C THR A 28 -25.34 -32.38 -12.02
N GLU A 29 -26.30 -31.89 -11.24
CA GLU A 29 -26.41 -32.23 -9.81
C GLU A 29 -27.19 -33.55 -9.69
N ASP A 30 -27.09 -34.19 -8.52
CA ASP A 30 -27.77 -35.44 -8.10
C ASP A 30 -26.96 -36.74 -8.22
N LYS A 31 -25.95 -36.92 -7.36
CA LYS A 31 -25.61 -38.27 -6.83
C LYS A 31 -24.67 -38.33 -5.61
N VAL A 32 -24.95 -37.66 -4.48
CA VAL A 32 -24.36 -38.08 -3.19
C VAL A 32 -25.31 -37.77 -2.01
N LEU A 33 -26.47 -38.41 -1.97
CA LEU A 33 -27.32 -38.47 -0.77
C LEU A 33 -27.97 -39.86 -0.67
N SER A 34 -27.16 -40.88 -0.40
CA SER A 34 -27.66 -42.18 0.05
C SER A 34 -26.57 -43.00 0.72
N GLU A 35 -25.99 -42.51 1.81
CA GLU A 35 -25.28 -43.36 2.77
C GLU A 35 -25.02 -42.55 4.03
N ILE A 36 -25.87 -42.77 5.04
CA ILE A 36 -25.68 -42.71 6.50
C ILE A 36 -27.12 -42.68 7.07
N LYS A 37 -27.75 -43.86 7.08
CA LYS A 37 -28.87 -44.19 7.95
C LYS A 37 -28.75 -45.65 8.34
N SER A 38 -27.91 -45.92 9.33
CA SER A 38 -28.03 -47.11 10.18
C SER A 38 -27.02 -47.04 11.32
N THR A 39 -27.44 -46.50 12.47
CA THR A 39 -27.07 -46.96 13.82
C THR A 39 -27.73 -46.05 14.86
N GLU A 40 -29.02 -46.29 15.14
CA GLU A 40 -29.63 -45.84 16.39
C GLU A 40 -29.26 -46.83 17.49
N GLY A 41 -28.42 -46.39 18.44
CA GLY A 41 -28.15 -47.03 19.71
C GLY A 41 -28.52 -46.08 20.84
N LYS A 42 -29.48 -46.52 21.66
CA LYS A 42 -30.08 -45.80 22.80
C LYS A 42 -29.04 -45.29 23.80
N GLY A 43 -29.17 -44.02 24.20
CA GLY A 43 -28.47 -43.42 25.34
C GLY A 43 -29.21 -42.18 25.83
N SER A 44 -29.92 -42.32 26.95
CA SER A 44 -30.61 -41.24 27.67
C SER A 44 -29.61 -40.26 28.29
N GLY A 45 -29.67 -38.99 27.90
CA GLY A 45 -28.95 -37.90 28.53
C GLY A 45 -29.51 -36.58 28.02
N GLY A 46 -30.04 -35.74 28.92
CA GLY A 46 -30.67 -34.47 28.58
C GLY A 46 -29.70 -33.55 27.83
N ILE A 47 -30.09 -33.14 26.62
CA ILE A 47 -29.37 -32.15 25.81
C ILE A 47 -30.28 -30.94 25.73
N ARG A 48 -29.76 -29.78 26.18
CA ARG A 48 -30.35 -28.46 25.98
C ARG A 48 -30.72 -28.32 24.49
N GLU A 49 -31.95 -27.93 24.20
CA GLU A 49 -32.38 -27.56 22.84
C GLU A 49 -31.46 -26.46 22.30
N GLY A 50 -30.44 -26.86 21.53
CA GLY A 50 -29.76 -25.96 20.61
C GLY A 50 -30.70 -25.74 19.44
N GLN A 51 -31.15 -24.51 19.22
CA GLN A 51 -31.88 -24.13 18.01
C GLN A 51 -31.15 -24.68 16.79
N LEU A 52 -31.81 -25.60 16.08
CA LEU A 52 -31.27 -26.18 14.86
C LEU A 52 -31.34 -25.10 13.77
N MET A 53 -30.19 -24.49 13.49
CA MET A 53 -30.04 -23.47 12.45
C MET A 53 -30.67 -23.95 11.14
N THR A 54 -31.57 -23.13 10.59
CA THR A 54 -32.29 -23.41 9.35
C THR A 54 -31.32 -23.49 8.15
N ALA A 55 -31.73 -24.15 7.07
CA ALA A 55 -30.94 -24.23 5.84
C ALA A 55 -30.66 -22.84 5.24
N GLU A 56 -31.54 -21.87 5.44
CA GLU A 56 -31.35 -20.47 5.05
C GLU A 56 -30.35 -19.74 5.94
N GLU A 57 -30.35 -19.98 7.26
CA GLU A 57 -29.33 -19.45 8.17
C GLU A 57 -27.95 -20.07 7.90
N ARG A 58 -27.88 -21.37 7.58
CA ARG A 58 -26.65 -22.00 7.09
C ARG A 58 -26.20 -21.42 5.76
N LYS A 59 -27.10 -21.20 4.80
CA LYS A 59 -26.76 -20.54 3.52
C LYS A 59 -26.32 -19.09 3.72
N LYS A 60 -26.93 -18.34 4.64
CA LYS A 60 -26.49 -16.98 5.01
C LYS A 60 -25.14 -16.97 5.71
N MET A 61 -24.87 -17.91 6.63
CA MET A 61 -23.55 -18.08 7.24
C MET A 61 -22.49 -18.50 6.23
N VAL A 62 -22.80 -19.42 5.31
CA VAL A 62 -21.89 -19.83 4.23
C VAL A 62 -21.66 -18.69 3.23
N ALA A 63 -22.69 -17.92 2.89
CA ALA A 63 -22.56 -16.72 2.06
C ALA A 63 -21.75 -15.60 2.75
N MET A 64 -21.80 -15.49 4.08
CA MET A 64 -20.91 -14.62 4.87
C MET A 64 -19.46 -15.12 4.91
N ARG A 65 -19.18 -16.38 4.55
CA ARG A 65 -17.82 -16.97 4.49
C ARG A 65 -17.15 -16.85 3.12
N ASP A 66 -17.88 -16.39 2.10
CA ASP A 66 -17.45 -16.47 0.70
C ASP A 66 -17.09 -15.13 0.04
N THR A 67 -17.09 -14.03 0.80
CA THR A 67 -16.59 -12.75 0.27
C THR A 67 -15.07 -12.75 0.31
N ASP A 68 -14.46 -12.92 -0.87
CA ASP A 68 -13.05 -12.63 -1.09
C ASP A 68 -12.82 -11.14 -0.78
N ASP A 69 -12.36 -10.83 0.43
CA ASP A 69 -12.03 -9.47 0.83
C ASP A 69 -10.60 -9.12 0.41
N LEU A 70 -10.38 -7.86 0.06
CA LEU A 70 -9.04 -7.38 -0.27
C LEU A 70 -8.25 -7.10 1.00
N HIS A 71 -7.17 -7.86 1.18
CA HIS A 71 -6.20 -7.69 2.25
C HIS A 71 -4.90 -7.08 1.73
N HIS A 72 -4.24 -6.28 2.57
CA HIS A 72 -2.88 -5.83 2.35
C HIS A 72 -1.95 -6.69 3.19
N ILE A 73 -1.06 -7.43 2.52
CA ILE A 73 -0.01 -8.22 3.17
C ILE A 73 1.37 -7.58 2.95
N ILE A 74 2.26 -7.82 3.89
CA ILE A 74 3.63 -7.32 3.94
C ILE A 74 4.57 -8.51 3.81
N VAL A 75 5.48 -8.44 2.86
CA VAL A 75 6.48 -9.48 2.60
C VAL A 75 7.86 -8.89 2.82
N PRO A 76 8.55 -9.24 3.92
CA PRO A 76 9.91 -8.77 4.16
C PRO A 76 10.87 -9.27 3.07
N LEU A 77 11.67 -8.36 2.52
CA LEU A 77 12.71 -8.68 1.53
C LEU A 77 14.06 -8.75 2.27
N ARG A 78 14.39 -9.92 2.82
CA ARG A 78 15.64 -10.13 3.59
C ARG A 78 16.69 -10.85 2.75
N GLU A 79 17.92 -10.33 2.74
CA GLU A 79 19.04 -10.84 1.91
C GLU A 79 19.44 -12.27 2.26
N GLU A 80 19.51 -12.60 3.55
CA GLU A 80 19.87 -13.94 4.07
C GLU A 80 18.85 -15.03 3.71
N ARG A 81 17.65 -14.60 3.32
CA ARG A 81 16.56 -15.46 2.86
C ARG A 81 16.06 -14.93 1.53
N ASN A 82 16.93 -15.08 0.55
CA ASN A 82 16.48 -15.35 -0.82
C ASN A 82 16.18 -14.09 -1.66
N PHE A 83 16.66 -12.90 -1.27
CA PHE A 83 16.70 -11.70 -2.11
C PHE A 83 18.14 -11.29 -2.42
N GLN A 84 18.60 -11.48 -3.67
CA GLN A 84 19.78 -10.78 -4.16
C GLN A 84 19.32 -9.42 -4.68
N ILE A 85 19.38 -8.41 -3.81
CA ILE A 85 19.28 -7.03 -4.24
C ILE A 85 20.69 -6.66 -4.70
N ASP A 86 20.92 -6.61 -6.02
CA ASP A 86 22.26 -6.36 -6.56
C ASP A 86 22.82 -4.98 -6.15
N ASP A 87 21.95 -4.04 -5.74
CA ASP A 87 22.29 -2.69 -5.28
C ASP A 87 21.06 -2.04 -4.62
N GLU A 88 21.19 -1.46 -3.41
CA GLU A 88 20.11 -0.66 -2.78
C GLU A 88 19.67 0.50 -3.69
N THR A 89 20.62 1.05 -4.45
CA THR A 89 20.39 2.07 -5.47
C THR A 89 19.43 1.60 -6.56
N PHE A 90 19.43 0.30 -6.91
CA PHE A 90 18.49 -0.24 -7.89
C PHE A 90 17.05 -0.15 -7.39
N LEU A 91 16.81 -0.53 -6.13
CA LEU A 91 15.47 -0.50 -5.53
C LEU A 91 14.94 0.93 -5.43
N GLU A 92 15.78 1.85 -4.98
CA GLU A 92 15.42 3.28 -4.88
C GLU A 92 15.03 3.88 -6.23
N ASN A 93 15.55 3.30 -7.31
CA ASN A 93 15.26 3.72 -8.67
C ASN A 93 13.95 3.16 -9.25
N LEU A 94 13.32 2.18 -8.60
CA LEU A 94 12.04 1.63 -9.05
C LEU A 94 10.93 2.69 -8.98
N TYR A 95 10.11 2.77 -10.03
CA TYR A 95 8.99 3.71 -10.12
C TYR A 95 7.82 3.38 -9.16
N PHE A 96 7.91 2.26 -8.45
CA PHE A 96 6.97 1.79 -7.43
C PHE A 96 7.65 1.56 -6.05
N PHE A 97 8.84 2.14 -5.85
CA PHE A 97 9.50 2.17 -4.53
C PHE A 97 9.14 3.45 -3.78
N HIS A 98 8.27 3.40 -2.78
CA HIS A 98 7.73 4.60 -2.11
C HIS A 98 8.52 5.07 -0.88
N GLY A 99 9.74 4.56 -0.66
CA GLY A 99 10.51 4.94 0.53
C GLY A 99 9.80 4.54 1.82
N TYR A 100 9.79 5.40 2.83
CA TYR A 100 9.19 5.17 4.15
C TYR A 100 7.68 5.45 4.18
N LEU A 101 6.95 5.01 3.14
CA LEU A 101 5.50 5.18 3.04
C LEU A 101 4.78 4.46 4.21
N PRO A 102 3.97 5.15 5.02
CA PRO A 102 3.21 4.54 6.11
C PRO A 102 2.28 3.43 5.63
N GLN A 103 1.90 2.53 6.56
CA GLN A 103 0.96 1.45 6.25
C GLN A 103 -0.43 1.99 5.87
N THR A 104 -0.89 3.03 6.56
CA THR A 104 -2.15 3.74 6.30
C THR A 104 -2.21 4.27 4.86
N GLU A 105 -1.13 4.90 4.40
CA GLU A 105 -0.98 5.38 3.03
C GLU A 105 -0.88 4.24 2.02
N THR A 106 -0.10 3.21 2.35
CA THR A 106 0.09 2.02 1.50
C THR A 106 -1.25 1.37 1.17
N ARG A 107 -2.13 1.21 2.16
CA ARG A 107 -3.47 0.64 1.97
C ARG A 107 -4.32 1.42 0.96
N ALA A 108 -4.13 2.74 0.85
CA ALA A 108 -4.86 3.56 -0.14
C ALA A 108 -4.38 3.35 -1.60
N PHE A 109 -3.17 2.82 -1.79
CA PHE A 109 -2.67 2.40 -3.12
C PHE A 109 -3.18 1.02 -3.53
N ILE A 110 -3.32 0.10 -2.57
CA ILE A 110 -3.74 -1.28 -2.82
C ILE A 110 -5.27 -1.34 -3.04
N ARG A 111 -5.70 -1.29 -4.30
CA ARG A 111 -7.13 -1.24 -4.67
C ARG A 111 -7.67 -2.56 -5.18
N ARG A 112 -6.78 -3.46 -5.62
CA ARG A 112 -7.14 -4.75 -6.23
C ARG A 112 -6.13 -5.83 -5.89
N ALA A 113 -6.54 -7.08 -6.02
CA ALA A 113 -5.67 -8.23 -5.90
C ALA A 113 -4.53 -8.19 -6.93
N GLY A 114 -3.29 -8.32 -6.45
CA GLY A 114 -2.07 -8.23 -7.25
C GLY A 114 -1.60 -6.80 -7.51
N ASP A 115 -2.24 -5.77 -6.93
CA ASP A 115 -1.60 -4.46 -6.80
C ASP A 115 -0.45 -4.59 -5.80
N PHE A 116 0.69 -3.97 -6.08
CA PHE A 116 1.85 -4.07 -5.20
C PHE A 116 2.73 -2.83 -5.24
N LEU A 117 3.51 -2.63 -4.18
CA LEU A 117 4.54 -1.62 -4.12
C LEU A 117 5.68 -2.05 -3.21
N VAL A 118 6.83 -1.38 -3.34
CA VAL A 118 7.99 -1.59 -2.48
C VAL A 118 8.12 -0.38 -1.58
N ARG A 119 8.47 -0.61 -0.31
CA ARG A 119 8.70 0.46 0.65
C ARG A 119 9.72 0.02 1.70
N LYS A 120 10.28 0.99 2.41
CA LYS A 120 10.98 0.77 3.66
C LYS A 120 9.96 0.57 4.79
N TRP A 121 10.36 -0.20 5.78
CA TRP A 121 9.62 -0.47 7.01
C TRP A 121 10.62 -0.50 8.15
N GLU A 122 10.35 0.25 9.21
CA GLU A 122 11.17 0.22 10.41
C GLU A 122 10.57 -0.75 11.43
N ASP A 123 11.39 -1.67 11.91
CA ASP A 123 11.06 -2.61 12.99
C ASP A 123 12.22 -2.64 14.00
N GLU A 124 11.91 -2.37 15.26
CA GLU A 124 12.89 -2.24 16.36
C GLU A 124 14.12 -1.36 16.04
N GLY A 125 13.89 -0.24 15.32
CA GLY A 125 14.94 0.70 14.93
C GLY A 125 15.78 0.28 13.71
N ASN A 126 15.49 -0.88 13.12
CA ASN A 126 16.14 -1.36 11.90
C ASN A 126 15.25 -1.10 10.68
N ASP A 127 15.86 -0.59 9.61
CA ASP A 127 15.15 -0.33 8.36
C ASP A 127 15.21 -1.56 7.45
N PHE A 128 14.05 -2.12 7.14
CA PHE A 128 13.88 -3.24 6.21
C PHE A 128 13.20 -2.78 4.93
N THR A 129 13.50 -3.44 3.82
CA THR A 129 12.70 -3.31 2.61
C THR A 129 11.59 -4.36 2.63
N VAL A 130 10.37 -3.95 2.30
CA VAL A 130 9.20 -4.82 2.21
C VAL A 130 8.49 -4.65 0.88
N LEU A 131 7.90 -5.74 0.40
CA LEU A 131 6.92 -5.75 -0.68
C LEU A 131 5.52 -5.74 -0.04
N SER A 132 4.73 -4.72 -0.35
CA SER A 132 3.32 -4.63 0.04
C SER A 132 2.44 -5.10 -1.10
N VAL A 133 1.54 -6.04 -0.85
CA VAL A 133 0.72 -6.68 -1.90
C VAL A 133 -0.75 -6.76 -1.50
N GLY A 134 -1.64 -6.49 -2.45
CA GLY A 134 -3.08 -6.76 -2.35
C GLY A 134 -3.40 -8.22 -2.65
N VAL A 135 -4.10 -8.90 -1.74
CA VAL A 135 -4.46 -10.31 -1.89
C VAL A 135 -5.93 -10.50 -1.51
N LEU A 136 -6.64 -11.31 -2.30
CA LEU A 136 -7.98 -11.76 -1.91
C LEU A 136 -7.82 -12.96 -0.99
N LEU A 137 -8.38 -12.86 0.20
CA LEU A 137 -8.37 -13.94 1.16
C LEU A 137 -9.80 -14.26 1.59
N LYS A 138 -10.05 -15.56 1.76
CA LYS A 138 -11.31 -16.09 2.30
C LYS A 138 -11.14 -16.29 3.79
N TYR A 139 -11.79 -15.45 4.59
CA TYR A 139 -11.86 -15.60 6.03
C TYR A 139 -13.25 -15.28 6.55
N THR A 140 -13.59 -15.86 7.69
CA THR A 140 -14.77 -15.41 8.44
C THR A 140 -14.45 -14.08 9.14
N ARG A 141 -15.45 -13.22 9.35
CA ARG A 141 -15.26 -11.88 9.93
C ARG A 141 -14.58 -11.92 11.31
N ASP A 142 -14.74 -13.02 12.04
CA ASP A 142 -14.16 -13.26 13.37
C ASP A 142 -12.68 -13.71 13.33
N GLU A 143 -12.18 -14.20 12.18
CA GLU A 143 -10.77 -14.63 11.99
C GLU A 143 -9.85 -13.47 11.54
N ARG A 144 -10.39 -12.26 11.36
CA ARG A 144 -9.62 -11.10 10.86
C ARG A 144 -8.58 -10.60 11.86
N ASP A 145 -8.86 -10.67 13.15
CA ASP A 145 -7.94 -10.17 14.19
C ASP A 145 -6.73 -11.10 14.40
N ASP A 146 -6.85 -12.37 13.99
CA ASP A 146 -5.76 -13.37 14.05
C ASP A 146 -4.95 -13.45 12.75
N LEU A 147 -5.22 -12.56 11.78
CA LEU A 147 -4.53 -12.61 10.49
C LEU A 147 -3.10 -12.11 10.61
N ASP A 148 -2.16 -12.90 10.09
CA ASP A 148 -0.79 -12.45 9.97
C ASP A 148 -0.71 -11.57 8.72
N ASP A 149 -0.63 -10.26 8.91
CA ASP A 149 -0.39 -9.33 7.81
C ASP A 149 1.02 -9.54 7.23
N THR A 150 1.91 -10.25 7.93
CA THR A 150 3.26 -10.55 7.46
C THR A 150 3.33 -11.95 6.85
N TYR A 151 3.87 -12.03 5.64
CA TYR A 151 4.06 -13.28 4.91
C TYR A 151 5.53 -13.45 4.53
N GLU A 152 6.00 -14.69 4.50
CA GLU A 152 7.35 -15.03 4.05
C GLU A 152 7.30 -15.73 2.69
N SER A 153 8.26 -15.44 1.82
CA SER A 153 8.43 -16.23 0.60
C SER A 153 9.05 -17.59 0.91
N ARG A 154 8.54 -18.64 0.27
CA ARG A 154 9.17 -19.97 0.31
C ARG A 154 10.36 -20.14 -0.64
N GLU A 155 10.52 -19.24 -1.59
CA GLU A 155 11.52 -19.33 -2.66
C GLU A 155 12.40 -18.08 -2.73
N PRO A 156 13.61 -18.16 -3.33
CA PRO A 156 14.38 -17.01 -3.79
C PRO A 156 13.52 -16.06 -4.61
N VAL A 157 13.31 -14.86 -4.10
CA VAL A 157 12.57 -13.79 -4.75
C VAL A 157 13.59 -12.72 -5.11
N ARG A 158 14.00 -12.59 -6.38
CA ARG A 158 14.61 -11.32 -6.80
C ARG A 158 13.49 -10.42 -7.26
N ILE A 159 13.41 -9.20 -6.75
CA ILE A 159 12.32 -8.30 -7.16
C ILE A 159 12.33 -8.04 -8.68
N GLN A 160 13.53 -8.01 -9.27
CA GLN A 160 13.75 -7.92 -10.72
C GLN A 160 13.05 -9.06 -11.46
N ASP A 161 13.18 -10.29 -10.96
CA ASP A 161 12.56 -11.46 -11.58
C ASP A 161 11.04 -11.31 -11.60
N TYR A 162 10.40 -10.69 -10.60
CA TYR A 162 8.95 -10.45 -10.65
C TYR A 162 8.55 -9.37 -11.65
N ILE A 163 9.35 -8.30 -11.76
CA ILE A 163 9.13 -7.22 -12.73
C ILE A 163 9.14 -7.79 -14.16
N VAL A 164 10.07 -8.71 -14.43
CA VAL A 164 10.31 -9.26 -15.78
C VAL A 164 9.45 -10.49 -16.08
N SER A 165 9.35 -11.45 -15.14
CA SER A 165 8.77 -12.77 -15.42
C SER A 165 7.27 -12.89 -15.13
N ARG A 166 6.64 -11.91 -14.46
CA ARG A 166 5.24 -11.99 -13.96
C ARG A 166 4.97 -13.28 -13.15
N SER A 167 6.01 -13.83 -12.52
CA SER A 167 5.93 -15.10 -11.80
C SER A 167 5.01 -15.02 -10.60
N LYS A 168 4.46 -16.18 -10.24
CA LYS A 168 3.61 -16.32 -9.07
C LYS A 168 4.49 -16.45 -7.82
N LEU A 169 4.24 -15.63 -6.81
CA LEU A 169 4.86 -15.74 -5.48
C LEU A 169 4.19 -16.84 -4.67
N LEU A 170 4.99 -17.71 -4.06
CA LEU A 170 4.52 -18.67 -3.06
C LEU A 170 4.80 -18.11 -1.66
N LEU A 171 3.78 -17.50 -1.06
CA LEU A 171 3.91 -16.85 0.24
C LEU A 171 3.26 -17.69 1.33
N THR A 172 3.87 -17.72 2.51
CA THR A 172 3.34 -18.43 3.68
C THR A 172 3.13 -17.47 4.82
N ALA A 173 1.96 -17.52 5.44
CA ALA A 173 1.69 -16.85 6.69
C ALA A 173 2.35 -17.67 7.83
N PRO A 174 3.38 -17.17 8.53
CA PRO A 174 4.14 -17.95 9.50
C PRO A 174 3.27 -18.51 10.62
N LYS A 175 2.34 -17.71 11.17
CA LYS A 175 1.51 -18.11 12.31
C LYS A 175 0.49 -19.19 11.96
N GLN A 176 -0.07 -19.17 10.76
CA GLN A 176 -1.13 -20.09 10.33
C GLN A 176 -0.60 -21.25 9.48
N GLY A 177 0.66 -21.18 9.01
CA GLY A 177 1.23 -22.16 8.08
C GLY A 177 0.55 -22.20 6.70
N VAL A 178 -0.34 -21.24 6.42
CA VAL A 178 -1.13 -21.19 5.20
C VAL A 178 -0.28 -20.65 4.07
N THR A 179 -0.19 -21.42 2.99
CA THR A 179 0.51 -21.01 1.77
C THR A 179 -0.46 -20.51 0.72
N LYS A 180 -0.15 -19.36 0.13
CA LYS A 180 -0.91 -18.73 -0.94
C LYS A 180 -0.02 -18.47 -2.14
N LYS A 181 -0.60 -18.69 -3.31
CA LYS A 181 0.04 -18.38 -4.60
C LYS A 181 -0.50 -17.06 -5.12
N ILE A 182 0.35 -16.03 -5.16
CA ILE A 182 -0.06 -14.66 -5.47
C ILE A 182 0.58 -14.21 -6.78
N ASN A 183 -0.17 -13.47 -7.59
CA ASN A 183 0.35 -12.87 -8.82
C ASN A 183 0.58 -11.39 -8.58
N LEU A 184 1.82 -10.93 -8.71
CA LEU A 184 2.11 -9.51 -8.83
C LEU A 184 1.68 -9.05 -10.22
N ARG A 185 0.67 -8.19 -10.30
CA ARG A 185 0.05 -7.78 -11.57
C ARG A 185 0.31 -6.34 -11.92
N ARG A 186 0.16 -5.44 -10.93
CA ARG A 186 0.16 -3.99 -11.17
C ARG A 186 1.03 -3.30 -10.13
N PRO A 187 2.20 -2.77 -10.53
CA PRO A 187 2.98 -1.91 -9.63
C PRO A 187 2.19 -0.62 -9.36
N CYS A 188 2.06 -0.25 -8.10
CA CYS A 188 1.51 1.04 -7.71
C CYS A 188 2.61 2.08 -7.94
N LEU A 189 2.38 2.99 -8.88
CA LEU A 189 3.37 4.00 -9.25
C LEU A 189 3.41 5.11 -8.20
N LYS A 190 4.59 5.72 -8.01
CA LYS A 190 4.72 6.99 -7.30
C LYS A 190 3.75 8.03 -7.87
N ARG A 191 3.16 8.81 -6.98
CA ARG A 191 2.37 9.99 -7.35
C ARG A 191 3.29 11.14 -7.72
N TYR A 192 2.77 12.10 -8.48
CA TYR A 192 3.55 13.24 -8.98
C TYR A 192 4.12 14.14 -7.88
N PHE A 193 3.53 14.11 -6.68
CA PHE A 193 3.98 14.85 -5.49
C PHE A 193 4.93 14.04 -4.59
N GLU A 194 5.33 12.83 -5.00
CA GLU A 194 6.34 12.03 -4.30
C GLU A 194 7.72 12.24 -4.94
N PHE A 195 8.45 13.22 -4.43
CA PHE A 195 9.79 13.56 -4.89
C PHE A 195 10.84 12.63 -4.31
N ARG A 196 11.95 12.50 -5.04
CA ARG A 196 13.17 11.90 -4.51
C ARG A 196 14.02 12.98 -3.85
N SER A 197 14.69 12.61 -2.77
CA SER A 197 15.57 13.52 -2.04
C SER A 197 16.73 14.05 -2.90
N ASN A 198 17.16 13.31 -3.93
CA ASN A 198 18.18 13.79 -4.89
C ASN A 198 17.65 14.81 -5.91
N GLN A 199 16.33 14.97 -6.03
CA GLN A 199 15.70 16.03 -6.82
C GLN A 199 15.55 17.33 -6.03
N ILE A 200 15.96 17.35 -4.75
CA ILE A 200 15.78 18.50 -3.86
C ILE A 200 17.15 19.02 -3.46
N GLU A 201 17.43 20.27 -3.85
CA GLU A 201 18.62 20.98 -3.42
C GLU A 201 18.26 21.87 -2.23
N LYS A 202 18.83 21.60 -1.05
CA LYS A 202 18.73 22.49 0.11
C LYS A 202 19.83 23.55 0.06
N LYS A 203 19.47 24.80 0.31
CA LYS A 203 20.37 25.95 0.34
C LYS A 203 20.55 26.45 1.77
N LYS A 204 20.16 27.71 2.04
CA LYS A 204 20.29 28.33 3.36
C LYS A 204 19.12 27.94 4.27
N THR A 205 19.38 27.86 5.56
CA THR A 205 18.33 27.75 6.59
C THR A 205 17.52 29.04 6.64
N LEU A 206 16.20 28.91 6.73
CA LEU A 206 15.22 29.99 6.88
C LEU A 206 14.72 30.09 8.32
N GLY A 207 14.62 28.95 9.01
CA GLY A 207 14.21 28.89 10.40
C GLY A 207 14.29 27.48 10.96
N SER A 208 14.12 27.36 12.27
CA SER A 208 14.06 26.08 12.99
C SER A 208 12.91 26.13 14.00
N GLY A 209 12.32 24.97 14.29
CA GLY A 209 11.24 24.84 15.25
C GLY A 209 11.10 23.43 15.78
N ALA A 210 10.07 23.19 16.60
CA ALA A 210 9.81 21.89 17.22
C ALA A 210 9.66 20.73 16.23
N PHE A 211 9.25 21.03 14.99
CA PHE A 211 9.02 20.03 13.94
C PHE A 211 10.21 19.85 12.99
N GLY A 212 11.34 20.53 13.23
CA GLY A 212 12.54 20.43 12.40
C GLY A 212 13.00 21.76 11.83
N GLU A 213 13.79 21.68 10.75
CA GLU A 213 14.46 22.82 10.13
C GLU A 213 13.82 23.15 8.78
N VAL A 214 13.67 24.44 8.50
CA VAL A 214 13.17 24.94 7.23
C VAL A 214 14.31 25.56 6.44
N PHE A 215 14.47 25.14 5.20
CA PHE A 215 15.51 25.62 4.29
C PHE A 215 14.88 26.28 3.06
N LEU A 216 15.57 27.27 2.51
CA LEU A 216 15.37 27.64 1.11
C LEU A 216 15.89 26.49 0.27
N GLY A 217 15.14 26.08 -0.74
CA GLY A 217 15.56 25.02 -1.63
C GLY A 217 15.10 25.19 -3.06
N LYS A 218 15.47 24.20 -3.88
CA LYS A 218 15.06 24.08 -5.27
C LYS A 218 14.64 22.65 -5.58
N ILE A 219 13.58 22.50 -6.37
CA ILE A 219 13.20 21.23 -6.97
C ILE A 219 13.80 21.15 -8.38
N ASN A 220 14.61 20.11 -8.59
CA ASN A 220 15.27 19.75 -9.84
C ASN A 220 14.73 18.38 -10.30
N ALA A 221 13.47 18.36 -10.75
CA ALA A 221 12.83 17.15 -11.27
C ALA A 221 12.70 17.22 -12.79
N ILE A 222 12.82 16.07 -13.45
CA ILE A 222 12.70 15.95 -14.91
C ILE A 222 11.32 16.48 -15.34
N GLY A 223 11.30 17.40 -16.30
CA GLY A 223 10.07 18.00 -16.82
C GLY A 223 9.52 19.16 -15.99
N ILE A 224 10.19 19.55 -14.90
CA ILE A 224 9.83 20.71 -14.08
C ILE A 224 10.94 21.75 -14.24
N ALA A 225 10.59 22.98 -14.62
CA ALA A 225 11.53 24.10 -14.57
C ALA A 225 11.95 24.33 -13.11
N GLU A 226 13.21 24.68 -12.87
CA GLU A 226 13.76 24.88 -11.53
C GLU A 226 12.80 25.71 -10.65
N LEU A 227 12.21 25.05 -9.63
CA LEU A 227 11.20 25.66 -8.77
C LEU A 227 11.81 25.97 -7.40
N LYS A 228 11.76 27.25 -7.02
CA LYS A 228 12.17 27.72 -5.69
C LYS A 228 11.13 27.32 -4.65
N VAL A 229 11.57 26.71 -3.55
CA VAL A 229 10.68 26.15 -2.52
C VAL A 229 11.19 26.41 -1.10
N ALA A 230 10.29 26.34 -0.13
CA ALA A 230 10.64 26.11 1.26
C ALA A 230 10.66 24.60 1.53
N VAL A 231 11.75 24.09 2.11
CA VAL A 231 11.95 22.68 2.43
C VAL A 231 11.92 22.51 3.94
N LYS A 232 10.84 21.96 4.49
CA LYS A 232 10.75 21.60 5.91
C LYS A 232 11.28 20.18 6.09
N ALA A 233 12.48 20.04 6.65
CA ALA A 233 13.09 18.76 6.94
C ALA A 233 12.84 18.37 8.40
N LEU A 234 12.27 17.19 8.62
CA LEU A 234 12.02 16.66 9.96
C LEU A 234 13.32 16.18 10.62
N LEU A 235 13.36 16.25 11.95
CA LEU A 235 14.54 15.86 12.74
C LEU A 235 14.95 14.40 12.47
N LYS A 236 16.24 14.18 12.24
CA LYS A 236 16.81 12.86 11.91
C LYS A 236 16.70 11.84 13.05
N ASP A 237 16.70 12.31 14.30
CA ASP A 237 16.86 11.46 15.49
C ASP A 237 15.54 11.20 16.24
N ALA A 238 14.39 11.49 15.61
CA ALA A 238 13.11 11.14 16.22
C ALA A 238 12.95 9.60 16.21
N PRO A 239 12.63 8.97 17.36
CA PRO A 239 12.39 7.53 17.40
C PRO A 239 11.17 7.17 16.53
N ASN A 240 11.24 6.03 15.84
CA ASN A 240 10.20 5.47 14.97
C ASN A 240 9.93 6.29 13.69
N SER A 241 10.70 6.06 12.63
CA SER A 241 10.47 6.77 11.37
C SER A 241 9.10 6.54 10.75
N SER A 242 8.50 5.37 10.97
CA SER A 242 7.12 5.08 10.54
C SER A 242 6.11 6.06 11.16
N GLN A 243 6.25 6.38 12.45
CA GLN A 243 5.37 7.35 13.12
C GLN A 243 5.65 8.78 12.65
N LEU A 244 6.93 9.09 12.39
CA LEU A 244 7.34 10.39 11.88
C LEU A 244 6.77 10.63 10.47
N SER A 245 6.91 9.67 9.55
CA SER A 245 6.34 9.78 8.22
C SER A 245 4.82 9.79 8.26
N GLU A 246 4.18 9.06 9.16
CA GLU A 246 2.72 9.08 9.32
C GLU A 246 2.20 10.47 9.70
N LYS A 247 2.74 11.08 10.78
CA LYS A 247 2.36 12.44 11.20
C LYS A 247 2.63 13.48 10.12
N MET A 248 3.78 13.35 9.46
CA MET A 248 4.17 14.24 8.36
C MET A 248 3.20 14.16 7.19
N LEU A 249 2.85 12.95 6.77
CA LEU A 249 1.97 12.74 5.63
C LEU A 249 0.52 13.09 5.97
N GLU A 250 0.10 12.96 7.22
CA GLU A 250 -1.18 13.49 7.69
C GLU A 250 -1.25 15.02 7.55
N GLU A 251 -0.23 15.75 8.02
CA GLU A 251 -0.12 17.21 7.84
C GLU A 251 -0.10 17.58 6.35
N ALA A 252 0.74 16.90 5.56
CA ALA A 252 0.88 17.15 4.13
C ALA A 252 -0.42 16.87 3.35
N ARG A 253 -1.18 15.83 3.73
CA ARG A 253 -2.47 15.49 3.10
C ARG A 253 -3.52 16.57 3.32
N ILE A 254 -3.59 17.12 4.54
CA ILE A 254 -4.50 18.23 4.83
C ILE A 254 -4.10 19.43 3.97
N MET A 255 -2.82 19.80 3.97
CA MET A 255 -2.32 20.91 3.15
C MET A 255 -2.57 20.71 1.66
N LEU A 256 -2.40 19.48 1.13
CA LEU A 256 -2.67 19.16 -0.27
C LEU A 256 -4.14 19.35 -0.66
N SER A 257 -5.07 19.34 0.30
CA SER A 257 -6.47 19.62 0.04
C SER A 257 -6.83 21.11 0.06
N LEU A 258 -5.91 21.98 0.51
CA LEU A 258 -6.11 23.41 0.65
C LEU A 258 -5.51 24.17 -0.53
N HIS A 259 -6.32 24.96 -1.22
CA HIS A 259 -5.88 25.82 -2.33
C HIS A 259 -6.53 27.18 -2.16
N HIS A 260 -5.77 28.16 -1.65
CA HIS A 260 -6.27 29.49 -1.34
C HIS A 260 -5.12 30.51 -1.28
N ASP A 261 -5.36 31.74 -1.72
CA ASP A 261 -4.38 32.85 -1.77
C ASP A 261 -3.75 33.25 -0.41
N HIS A 262 -4.21 32.66 0.69
CA HIS A 262 -3.80 32.98 2.06
C HIS A 262 -3.38 31.73 2.85
N VAL A 263 -3.21 30.61 2.16
CA VAL A 263 -2.72 29.35 2.71
C VAL A 263 -1.52 28.95 1.88
N ILE A 264 -0.42 28.59 2.54
CA ILE A 264 0.82 28.16 1.89
C ILE A 264 0.52 26.93 1.04
N GLU A 265 0.87 27.00 -0.25
CA GLU A 265 0.74 25.86 -1.15
C GLU A 265 1.81 24.80 -0.85
N ILE A 266 1.41 23.52 -0.90
CA ILE A 266 2.30 22.39 -0.78
C ILE A 266 2.51 21.74 -2.16
N TYR A 267 3.76 21.51 -2.52
CA TYR A 267 4.11 20.85 -3.77
C TYR A 267 4.23 19.33 -3.64
N GLY A 268 4.61 18.85 -2.45
CA GLY A 268 4.71 17.42 -2.17
C GLY A 268 5.68 17.11 -1.04
N TRP A 269 6.22 15.88 -1.07
CA TRP A 269 7.16 15.40 -0.06
C TRP A 269 8.25 14.51 -0.65
N ALA A 270 9.32 14.33 0.11
CA ALA A 270 10.33 13.30 -0.10
C ALA A 270 10.50 12.47 1.17
N ILE A 271 10.18 11.18 1.05
CA ILE A 271 10.31 10.17 2.10
C ILE A 271 11.08 8.95 1.60
N ASP A 272 11.83 9.07 0.49
CA ASP A 272 12.71 8.02 0.00
C ASP A 272 13.87 7.74 0.96
N LYS A 273 14.35 8.77 1.66
CA LYS A 273 15.38 8.67 2.70
C LYS A 273 15.22 9.71 3.80
N LYS A 274 15.81 9.44 4.95
CA LYS A 274 15.89 10.38 6.08
C LYS A 274 16.94 11.48 5.77
N PRO A 275 16.72 12.74 6.21
CA PRO A 275 15.52 13.24 6.87
C PRO A 275 14.38 13.41 5.87
N PHE A 276 13.15 13.16 6.32
CA PHE A 276 11.97 13.37 5.48
C PHE A 276 11.71 14.86 5.27
N MET A 277 11.20 15.23 4.09
CA MET A 277 11.06 16.62 3.67
C MET A 277 9.66 16.92 3.13
N ILE A 278 9.04 18.00 3.60
CA ILE A 278 7.85 18.61 2.98
C ILE A 278 8.32 19.78 2.10
N LEU A 279 7.79 19.86 0.88
CA LEU A 279 8.09 20.88 -0.11
C LEU A 279 6.92 21.84 -0.23
N MET A 280 7.17 23.12 0.04
CA MET A 280 6.14 24.15 0.14
C MET A 280 6.52 25.38 -0.68
N GLU A 281 5.54 26.22 -0.94
CA GLU A 281 5.72 27.56 -1.47
C GLU A 281 6.75 28.36 -0.63
N MET A 282 7.61 29.10 -1.33
CA MET A 282 8.60 29.96 -0.69
C MET A 282 8.03 31.37 -0.51
N MET A 283 7.79 31.76 0.75
CA MET A 283 7.35 33.11 1.10
C MET A 283 8.54 34.05 1.30
N ASP A 284 8.82 34.90 0.30
CA ASP A 284 9.97 35.82 0.34
C ASP A 284 9.89 36.88 1.46
N GLY A 285 8.68 37.17 1.95
CA GLY A 285 8.45 38.10 3.05
C GLY A 285 8.85 37.57 4.44
N GLY A 286 9.12 36.28 4.59
CA GLY A 286 9.47 35.69 5.90
C GLY A 286 8.28 35.59 6.88
N SER A 287 8.59 35.43 8.17
CA SER A 287 7.58 35.24 9.23
C SER A 287 6.89 36.56 9.59
N LEU A 288 5.57 36.52 9.80
CA LEU A 288 4.79 37.66 10.29
C LEU A 288 5.26 38.15 11.66
N ASP A 289 5.75 37.25 12.53
CA ASP A 289 6.26 37.60 13.86
C ASP A 289 7.46 38.56 13.80
N SER A 290 8.16 38.63 12.67
CA SER A 290 9.29 39.55 12.49
C SER A 290 8.87 41.00 12.19
N PHE A 291 7.57 41.24 11.95
CA PHE A 291 7.02 42.54 11.60
C PHE A 291 6.29 43.25 12.74
N PHE A 292 6.06 42.58 13.87
CA PHE A 292 5.38 43.10 15.06
C PHE A 292 6.30 43.07 16.27
#